data_AF-A0A9Q3DG71-F1
#
_entry.id   AF-A0A9Q3DG71-F1
#
_cell.length_a   1.000
_cell.length_b   1.000
_cell.length_c   1.000
_cell.angle_alpha   90.00
_cell.angle_beta   90.00
_cell.angle_gamma   90.00
#
_symmetry.space_group_name_H-M   'P 1'
#
loop_
_entity.id
_entity.type
_entity.pdbx_description
1 polymer ?
#
loop_
_entity_poly.entity_id
_entity_poly.type
_entity_poly.pdbx_seq_one_letter_code
_entity_poly.pdbx_strand_id
1 'polypeptide(L)'
;MQVEGLMKANVHPNQILSQLYAHRNTCTNIRTLYSYKGHLSIKERNGQLQLEYLIRLLKERNWIHSNQIHTNGKITNLFSAHPAFIELDNIKHHVILIDATYWTCKYNFPLFHMVGQTATGQTFSLAFWYMQRENDYRYIWAFQELEMLFQQPRIPKVIITDNEPALKLSIELVFPSSIYNYFTWNISKTLIKNCCKWFQEDDWEDYKKSWSLLVSSKSAEEYDNNLEKIIDKSKDYLGSCAYISKSLLPFKKFFFTFWGRKHPHLGNLASSHVESAHYYIKLFINNSNRELSTVFQSFKTAIDIHLKNIHHTMGKDRVCKLTDASPPFKKLLCTISIKEIKIIEEKFQKLNHQPNLHQCSKKLMNGMGIPSSHEIENLLNTKGYIGSEDFHPQ
;
A
#
# COMPACT_ATOMS: atom_id res chain seq x y z
N MET A 1 -17.83 33.54 -18.69
CA MET A 1 -17.27 32.29 -18.13
C MET A 1 -16.78 31.43 -19.29
N GLN A 2 -15.46 31.22 -19.43
CA GLN A 2 -14.92 30.41 -20.52
C GLN A 2 -14.98 28.93 -20.13
N VAL A 3 -15.92 28.19 -20.73
CA VAL A 3 -16.10 26.73 -20.54
C VAL A 3 -14.78 25.98 -20.79
N GLU A 4 -14.01 26.41 -21.80
CA GLU A 4 -12.69 25.84 -22.11
C GLU A 4 -11.72 25.95 -20.93
N GLY A 5 -11.67 27.10 -20.24
CA GLY A 5 -10.80 27.30 -19.09
C GLY A 5 -11.16 26.37 -17.92
N LEU A 6 -12.45 26.21 -17.63
CA LEU A 6 -12.93 25.28 -16.60
C LEU A 6 -12.66 23.81 -16.97
N MET A 7 -12.79 23.46 -18.26
CA MET A 7 -12.47 22.11 -18.75
C MET A 7 -10.97 21.81 -18.66
N LYS A 8 -10.10 22.78 -19.00
CA LYS A 8 -8.64 22.67 -18.83
C LYS A 8 -8.22 22.58 -17.36
N ALA A 9 -8.97 23.25 -16.47
CA ALA A 9 -8.83 23.09 -15.02
C ALA A 9 -9.43 21.76 -14.49
N ASN A 10 -9.90 20.87 -15.37
CA ASN A 10 -10.46 19.56 -15.07
C ASN A 10 -11.68 19.59 -14.11
N VAL A 11 -12.42 20.70 -14.08
CA VAL A 11 -13.69 20.82 -13.36
C VAL A 11 -14.70 19.81 -13.93
N HIS A 12 -15.51 19.21 -13.07
CA HIS A 12 -16.45 18.17 -13.50
C HIS A 12 -17.51 18.75 -14.46
N PRO A 13 -17.83 18.10 -15.60
CA PRO A 13 -18.83 18.62 -16.54
C PRO A 13 -20.20 18.93 -15.91
N ASN A 14 -20.63 18.16 -14.90
CA ASN A 14 -21.85 18.48 -14.12
C ASN A 14 -21.73 19.82 -13.36
N GLN A 15 -20.58 20.10 -12.75
CA GLN A 15 -20.35 21.37 -12.03
C GLN A 15 -20.34 22.55 -13.01
N ILE A 16 -19.70 22.37 -14.17
CA ILE A 16 -19.71 23.36 -15.25
C ILE A 16 -21.15 23.59 -15.75
N LEU A 17 -21.92 22.52 -15.94
CA LEU A 17 -23.32 22.61 -16.36
C LEU A 17 -24.18 23.34 -15.32
N SER A 18 -24.02 23.03 -14.03
CA SER A 18 -24.70 23.74 -12.93
C SER A 18 -24.37 25.23 -12.92
N GLN A 19 -23.10 25.60 -13.10
CA GLN A 19 -22.69 27.00 -13.20
C GLN A 19 -23.26 27.69 -14.45
N LEU A 20 -23.30 26.98 -15.58
CA LEU A 20 -23.89 27.51 -16.81
C LEU A 20 -25.38 27.80 -16.64
N TYR A 21 -26.14 26.90 -16.01
CA TYR A 21 -27.56 27.13 -15.69
C TYR A 21 -27.77 28.24 -14.65
N ALA A 22 -26.87 28.39 -13.67
CA ALA A 22 -26.98 29.44 -12.66
C ALA A 22 -26.74 30.85 -13.22
N HIS A 23 -25.94 30.99 -14.29
CA HIS A 23 -25.53 32.28 -14.81
C HIS A 23 -26.12 32.64 -16.19
N ARG A 24 -26.74 31.68 -16.92
CA ARG A 24 -27.33 31.89 -18.26
C ARG A 24 -28.46 30.90 -18.57
N ASN A 25 -29.44 31.32 -19.38
CA ASN A 25 -30.31 30.40 -20.12
C ASN A 25 -29.49 29.73 -21.22
N THR A 26 -28.94 28.54 -20.96
CA THR A 26 -28.12 27.79 -21.93
C THR A 26 -28.85 26.56 -22.44
N CYS A 27 -28.82 26.31 -23.75
CA CYS A 27 -29.29 25.06 -24.37
C CYS A 27 -28.22 23.94 -24.32
N THR A 28 -27.15 24.12 -23.52
CA THR A 28 -26.06 23.15 -23.43
C THR A 28 -26.49 22.01 -22.53
N ASN A 29 -26.25 20.78 -22.97
CA ASN A 29 -26.49 19.59 -22.16
C ASN A 29 -25.17 18.90 -21.79
N ILE A 30 -25.26 17.94 -20.87
CA ILE A 30 -24.08 17.23 -20.37
C ILE A 30 -23.33 16.46 -21.47
N ARG A 31 -24.04 15.95 -22.49
CA ARG A 31 -23.42 15.24 -23.62
C ARG A 31 -22.55 16.19 -24.45
N THR A 32 -23.03 17.40 -24.73
CA THR A 32 -22.26 18.43 -25.45
C THR A 32 -20.97 18.77 -24.70
N LEU A 33 -21.00 18.88 -23.38
CA LEU A 33 -19.82 19.13 -22.56
C LEU A 33 -18.81 17.98 -22.60
N TYR A 34 -19.28 16.73 -22.54
CA TYR A 34 -18.40 15.55 -22.69
C TYR A 34 -17.79 15.45 -24.10
N SER A 35 -18.58 15.69 -25.16
CA SER A 35 -18.08 15.71 -26.54
C SER A 35 -17.03 16.80 -26.73
N TYR A 36 -17.29 18.01 -26.23
CA TYR A 36 -16.33 19.11 -26.30
C TYR A 36 -15.03 18.80 -25.53
N LYS A 37 -15.13 18.18 -24.34
CA LYS A 37 -13.95 17.70 -23.60
C LYS A 37 -13.15 16.67 -24.41
N GLY A 38 -13.83 15.76 -25.12
CA GLY A 38 -13.18 14.81 -26.03
C GLY A 38 -12.43 15.50 -27.18
N HIS A 39 -13.04 16.50 -27.81
CA HIS A 39 -12.39 17.29 -28.87
C HIS A 39 -11.15 18.04 -28.38
N LEU A 40 -11.20 18.64 -27.18
CA LEU A 40 -10.04 19.30 -26.58
C LEU A 40 -8.89 18.30 -26.36
N SER A 41 -9.19 17.11 -25.83
CA SER A 41 -8.17 16.07 -25.60
C SER A 41 -7.54 15.59 -26.92
N ILE A 42 -8.32 15.40 -27.99
CA ILE A 42 -7.78 15.04 -29.31
C ILE A 42 -6.86 16.14 -29.84
N LYS A 43 -7.24 17.40 -29.69
CA LYS A 43 -6.44 18.55 -30.10
C LYS A 43 -5.13 18.64 -29.32
N GLU A 44 -5.15 18.41 -28.01
CA GLU A 44 -3.96 18.39 -27.14
C GLU A 44 -2.98 17.27 -27.48
N ARG A 45 -3.51 16.09 -27.88
CA ARG A 45 -2.69 14.94 -28.30
C ARG A 45 -1.97 15.19 -29.61
N ASN A 46 -2.42 16.12 -30.45
CA ASN A 46 -1.80 16.46 -31.74
C ASN A 46 -1.46 15.21 -32.60
N GLY A 47 -2.42 14.27 -32.70
CA GLY A 47 -2.25 13.02 -33.47
C GLY A 47 -1.56 11.86 -32.74
N GLN A 48 -1.02 12.07 -31.52
CA GLN A 48 -0.34 11.03 -30.75
C GLN A 48 -1.30 9.96 -30.19
N LEU A 49 -0.79 8.74 -30.06
CA LEU A 49 -1.47 7.68 -29.30
C LEU A 49 -1.53 8.05 -27.82
N GLN A 50 -2.50 7.48 -27.08
CA GLN A 50 -2.74 7.87 -25.69
C GLN A 50 -1.53 7.62 -24.76
N LEU A 51 -0.81 6.51 -24.94
CA LEU A 51 0.39 6.18 -24.15
C LEU A 51 1.60 7.04 -24.54
N GLU A 52 1.75 7.42 -25.81
CA GLU A 52 2.82 8.32 -26.26
C GLU A 52 2.64 9.72 -25.68
N TYR A 53 1.39 10.22 -25.68
CA TYR A 53 1.05 11.47 -25.03
C TYR A 53 1.30 11.42 -23.52
N LEU A 54 0.96 10.30 -22.86
CA LEU A 54 1.27 10.09 -21.45
C LEU A 54 2.78 10.16 -21.17
N ILE A 55 3.61 9.47 -21.98
CA ILE A 55 5.07 9.55 -21.86
C ILE A 55 5.57 10.97 -22.04
N ARG A 56 5.03 11.72 -23.01
CA ARG A 56 5.36 13.13 -23.18
C ARG A 56 5.02 13.95 -21.94
N LEU A 57 3.85 13.75 -21.34
CA LEU A 57 3.48 14.42 -20.08
C LEU A 57 4.40 14.04 -18.92
N LEU A 58 4.81 12.77 -18.80
CA LEU A 58 5.79 12.33 -17.80
C LEU A 58 7.12 13.07 -17.97
N LYS A 59 7.61 13.18 -19.22
CA LYS A 59 8.83 13.92 -19.58
C LYS A 59 8.73 15.41 -19.24
N GLU A 60 7.67 16.09 -19.70
CA GLU A 60 7.44 17.52 -19.46
C GLU A 60 7.33 17.88 -17.98
N ARG A 61 7.05 16.89 -17.12
CA ARG A 61 6.88 17.06 -15.67
C ARG A 61 8.01 16.45 -14.85
N ASN A 62 9.09 16.00 -15.48
CA ASN A 62 10.25 15.39 -14.83
C ASN A 62 9.91 14.15 -13.98
N TRP A 63 8.94 13.36 -14.40
CA TRP A 63 8.69 12.05 -13.79
C TRP A 63 9.70 11.03 -14.31
N ILE A 64 10.19 10.17 -13.41
CA ILE A 64 11.00 9.03 -13.79
C ILE A 64 10.08 8.04 -14.50
N HIS A 65 10.48 7.55 -15.67
CA HIS A 65 9.66 6.62 -16.44
C HIS A 65 10.52 5.77 -17.37
N SER A 66 10.04 4.55 -17.61
CA SER A 66 10.62 3.59 -18.54
C SER A 66 9.49 2.86 -19.26
N ASN A 67 9.70 2.46 -20.51
CA ASN A 67 8.65 1.82 -21.31
C ASN A 67 9.21 0.72 -22.20
N GLN A 68 8.43 -0.34 -22.37
CA GLN A 68 8.68 -1.39 -23.36
C GLN A 68 7.74 -1.22 -24.55
N ILE A 69 8.28 -1.40 -25.75
CA ILE A 69 7.57 -1.25 -27.02
C ILE A 69 7.61 -2.60 -27.74
N HIS A 70 6.46 -3.07 -28.23
CA HIS A 70 6.38 -4.25 -29.07
C HIS A 70 6.92 -3.96 -30.48
N THR A 71 7.22 -5.00 -31.25
CA THR A 71 7.66 -4.91 -32.65
C THR A 71 6.71 -4.14 -33.58
N ASN A 72 5.43 -3.98 -33.19
CA ASN A 72 4.44 -3.22 -33.96
C ASN A 72 4.35 -1.73 -33.54
N GLY A 73 5.30 -1.25 -32.74
CA GLY A 73 5.36 0.12 -32.25
C GLY A 73 4.44 0.43 -31.07
N LYS A 74 3.64 -0.54 -30.57
CA LYS A 74 2.73 -0.31 -29.44
C LYS A 74 3.47 -0.48 -28.10
N ILE A 75 3.28 0.48 -27.20
CA ILE A 75 3.77 0.40 -25.82
C ILE A 75 3.03 -0.74 -25.10
N THR A 76 3.79 -1.69 -24.55
CA THR A 76 3.24 -2.86 -23.83
C THR A 76 3.26 -2.66 -22.33
N ASN A 77 4.30 -2.00 -21.83
CA ASN A 77 4.49 -1.72 -20.42
C ASN A 77 5.02 -0.30 -20.24
N LEU A 78 4.57 0.37 -19.17
CA LEU A 78 5.02 1.70 -18.78
C LEU A 78 5.20 1.73 -17.27
N PHE A 79 6.42 1.98 -16.83
CA PHE A 79 6.78 2.23 -15.44
C PHE A 79 6.89 3.74 -15.23
N SER A 80 6.45 4.23 -14.08
CA SER A 80 6.57 5.64 -13.73
C SER A 80 6.65 5.85 -12.21
N ALA A 81 7.45 6.81 -11.79
CA ALA A 81 7.59 7.22 -10.40
C ALA A 81 7.78 8.74 -10.28
N HIS A 82 7.22 9.32 -9.23
CA HIS A 82 7.39 10.75 -8.95
C HIS A 82 8.67 10.96 -8.11
N PRO A 83 9.61 11.83 -8.52
CA PRO A 83 10.89 12.02 -7.82
C PRO A 83 10.75 12.30 -6.32
N ALA A 84 9.81 13.17 -5.94
CA ALA A 84 9.55 13.48 -4.52
C ALA A 84 9.14 12.25 -3.67
N PHE A 85 8.47 11.25 -4.23
CA PHE A 85 8.17 10.02 -3.49
C PHE A 85 9.38 9.11 -3.36
N ILE A 86 10.29 9.13 -4.33
CA ILE A 86 11.58 8.43 -4.23
C ILE A 86 12.45 9.08 -3.16
N GLU A 87 12.45 10.41 -3.08
CA GLU A 87 13.10 11.14 -1.98
C GLU A 87 12.50 10.76 -0.62
N LEU A 88 11.17 10.68 -0.52
CA LEU A 88 10.50 10.22 0.71
C LEU A 88 10.91 8.80 1.08
N ASP A 89 10.91 7.87 0.14
CA ASP A 89 11.31 6.48 0.38
C ASP A 89 12.76 6.37 0.91
N ASN A 90 13.66 7.18 0.34
CA ASN A 90 15.06 7.27 0.74
C ASN A 90 15.30 7.74 2.19
N ILE A 91 14.29 8.28 2.90
CA ILE A 91 14.45 8.82 4.26
C ILE A 91 14.66 7.73 5.32
N LYS A 92 14.30 6.46 5.04
CA LYS A 92 14.66 5.18 5.74
C LYS A 92 13.48 4.19 5.77
N HIS A 93 12.83 3.96 4.63
CA HIS A 93 11.72 3.02 4.57
C HIS A 93 12.21 1.56 4.53
N HIS A 94 11.49 0.68 5.24
CA HIS A 94 11.83 -0.74 5.33
C HIS A 94 10.75 -1.65 4.74
N VAL A 95 9.56 -1.11 4.45
CA VAL A 95 8.39 -1.88 4.04
C VAL A 95 7.78 -1.25 2.81
N ILE A 96 7.65 -2.04 1.75
CA ILE A 96 6.89 -1.70 0.56
C ILE A 96 5.67 -2.59 0.46
N LEU A 97 4.54 -2.00 0.08
CA LEU A 97 3.30 -2.71 -0.18
C LEU A 97 2.98 -2.61 -1.66
N ILE A 98 2.58 -3.73 -2.26
CA ILE A 98 2.29 -3.82 -3.69
C ILE A 98 0.91 -4.41 -3.84
N ASP A 99 0.04 -3.72 -4.56
CA ASP A 99 -1.28 -4.24 -4.90
C ASP A 99 -1.57 -3.95 -6.38
N ALA A 100 -2.31 -4.86 -7.01
CA ALA A 100 -2.80 -4.68 -8.36
C ALA A 100 -4.15 -3.96 -8.27
N THR A 101 -4.30 -2.82 -8.95
CA THR A 101 -5.62 -2.26 -9.19
C THR A 101 -5.98 -2.38 -10.65
N TYR A 102 -7.14 -2.97 -10.93
CA TYR A 102 -7.71 -2.88 -12.26
C TYR A 102 -8.19 -1.45 -12.45
N TRP A 103 -7.32 -0.64 -13.03
CA TRP A 103 -7.73 0.64 -13.51
C TRP A 103 -8.44 0.42 -14.84
N THR A 104 -9.76 0.52 -14.79
CA THR A 104 -10.61 0.52 -15.98
C THR A 104 -10.38 1.85 -16.71
N CYS A 105 -9.27 1.93 -17.45
CA CYS A 105 -9.16 2.78 -18.62
C CYS A 105 -9.77 2.02 -19.81
N LYS A 106 -10.03 2.70 -20.94
CA LYS A 106 -10.58 2.09 -22.17
C LYS A 106 -9.84 0.81 -22.62
N TYR A 107 -8.60 0.60 -22.18
CA TYR A 107 -7.75 -0.53 -22.55
C TYR A 107 -7.82 -1.73 -21.60
N ASN A 108 -8.51 -1.63 -20.46
CA ASN A 108 -8.65 -2.69 -19.46
C ASN A 108 -7.32 -3.33 -19.02
N PHE A 109 -6.26 -2.51 -18.90
CA PHE A 109 -4.95 -2.96 -18.45
C PHE A 109 -4.82 -2.85 -16.93
N PRO A 110 -4.24 -3.84 -16.24
CA PRO A 110 -3.92 -3.71 -14.83
C PRO A 110 -2.91 -2.57 -14.61
N LEU A 111 -3.22 -1.75 -13.61
CA LEU A 111 -2.32 -0.74 -13.06
C LEU A 111 -1.89 -1.25 -11.69
N PHE A 112 -0.62 -1.57 -11.54
CA PHE A 112 -0.14 -1.87 -10.20
C PHE A 112 0.34 -0.59 -9.56
N HIS A 113 0.10 -0.57 -8.27
CA HIS A 113 0.41 0.54 -7.42
C HIS A 113 1.31 0.04 -6.30
N MET A 114 2.50 0.61 -6.27
CA MET A 114 3.41 0.41 -5.17
C MET A 114 3.26 1.55 -4.19
N VAL A 115 3.13 1.23 -2.91
CA VAL A 115 3.00 2.21 -1.84
C VAL A 115 3.99 1.96 -0.72
N GLY A 116 4.53 3.06 -0.19
CA GLY A 116 5.32 3.07 1.03
C GLY A 116 4.50 3.66 2.19
N GLN A 117 5.07 3.62 3.39
CA GLN A 117 4.46 4.20 4.59
C GLN A 117 5.47 5.04 5.35
N THR A 118 5.20 6.34 5.48
CA THR A 118 6.01 7.27 6.28
C THR A 118 6.05 6.89 7.76
N ALA A 119 7.06 7.38 8.49
CA ALA A 119 7.16 7.23 9.95
C ALA A 119 5.90 7.74 10.70
N THR A 120 5.23 8.78 10.19
CA THR A 120 3.97 9.30 10.75
C THR A 120 2.77 8.39 10.47
N GLY A 121 2.97 7.29 9.73
CA GLY A 121 1.94 6.33 9.37
C GLY A 121 1.16 6.65 8.11
N GLN A 122 1.50 7.71 7.38
CA GLN A 122 0.84 8.04 6.11
C GLN A 122 1.36 7.17 4.98
N THR A 123 0.44 6.58 4.22
CA THR A 123 0.75 5.87 2.98
C THR A 123 1.14 6.87 1.89
N PHE A 124 2.13 6.57 1.07
CA PHE A 124 2.47 7.36 -0.12
C PHE A 124 2.69 6.47 -1.34
N SER A 125 2.52 7.02 -2.53
CA SER A 125 2.65 6.25 -3.77
C SER A 125 4.10 6.22 -4.23
N LEU A 126 4.76 5.07 -4.24
CA LEU A 126 6.16 5.00 -4.66
C LEU A 126 6.29 5.00 -6.19
N ALA A 127 5.60 4.05 -6.82
CA ALA A 127 5.69 3.82 -8.25
C ALA A 127 4.38 3.25 -8.80
N PHE A 128 4.22 3.39 -10.11
CA PHE A 128 3.07 2.93 -10.87
C PHE A 128 3.55 2.19 -12.10
N TRP A 129 2.97 1.04 -12.37
CA TRP A 129 3.24 0.33 -13.61
C TRP A 129 1.96 -0.09 -14.33
N TYR A 130 1.92 0.25 -15.62
CA TYR A 130 0.93 -0.22 -16.57
C TYR A 130 1.48 -1.45 -17.26
N MET A 131 0.73 -2.54 -17.26
CA MET A 131 1.09 -3.75 -17.98
C MET A 131 -0.09 -4.23 -18.81
N GLN A 132 0.18 -4.63 -20.05
CA GLN A 132 -0.85 -5.17 -20.92
C GLN A 132 -1.48 -6.47 -20.36
N ARG A 133 -0.67 -7.29 -19.68
CA ARG A 133 -1.06 -8.57 -19.06
C ARG A 133 -0.16 -8.86 -17.86
N GLU A 134 -0.67 -9.61 -16.91
CA GLU A 134 0.09 -10.13 -15.77
C GLU A 134 0.88 -11.38 -16.19
N ASN A 135 2.20 -11.36 -16.00
CA ASN A 135 3.11 -12.51 -16.16
C ASN A 135 4.50 -12.18 -15.63
N ASP A 136 5.26 -13.24 -15.36
CA ASP A 136 6.60 -13.23 -14.76
C ASP A 136 7.54 -12.23 -15.45
N TYR A 137 7.68 -12.29 -16.78
CA TYR A 137 8.58 -11.40 -17.53
C TYR A 137 8.31 -9.91 -17.28
N ARG A 138 7.04 -9.52 -17.19
CA ARG A 138 6.66 -8.11 -17.00
C ARG A 138 6.82 -7.66 -15.55
N TYR A 139 6.55 -8.55 -14.60
CA TYR A 139 6.83 -8.29 -13.20
C TYR A 139 8.33 -8.15 -12.95
N ILE A 140 9.15 -9.06 -13.48
CA ILE A 140 10.62 -8.97 -13.40
C ILE A 140 11.10 -7.63 -13.93
N TRP A 141 10.64 -7.22 -15.12
CA TRP A 141 10.99 -5.92 -15.67
C TRP A 141 10.57 -4.77 -14.75
N ALA A 142 9.33 -4.75 -14.25
CA ALA A 142 8.87 -3.69 -13.36
C ALA A 142 9.68 -3.60 -12.06
N PHE A 143 10.09 -4.75 -11.50
CA PHE A 143 10.94 -4.78 -10.32
C PHE A 143 12.38 -4.35 -10.62
N GLN A 144 12.92 -4.65 -11.80
CA GLN A 144 14.22 -4.13 -12.23
C GLN A 144 14.21 -2.60 -12.39
N GLU A 145 13.15 -2.05 -13.00
CA GLU A 145 12.99 -0.58 -13.08
C GLU A 145 12.87 0.04 -11.69
N LEU A 146 12.21 -0.63 -10.75
CA LEU A 146 12.14 -0.20 -9.35
C LEU A 146 13.52 -0.27 -8.67
N GLU A 147 14.28 -1.34 -8.88
CA GLU A 147 15.62 -1.51 -8.32
C GLU A 147 16.53 -0.36 -8.71
N MET A 148 16.41 0.12 -9.96
CA MET A 148 17.15 1.28 -10.45
C MET A 148 16.82 2.59 -9.72
N LEU A 149 15.68 2.68 -9.03
CA LEU A 149 15.31 3.86 -8.23
C LEU A 149 15.99 3.88 -6.85
N PHE A 150 16.40 2.72 -6.35
CA PHE A 150 17.03 2.62 -5.04
C PHE A 150 18.54 2.87 -5.14
N GLN A 151 19.03 3.84 -4.38
CA GLN A 151 20.47 3.98 -4.20
C GLN A 151 20.96 2.86 -3.27
N GLN A 152 21.84 1.99 -3.76
CA GLN A 152 22.46 0.96 -2.90
C GLN A 152 23.08 1.63 -1.66
N PRO A 153 22.88 1.09 -0.43
CA PRO A 153 22.29 -0.21 -0.09
C PRO A 153 20.79 -0.17 0.29
N ARG A 154 19.99 0.80 -0.18
CA ARG A 154 18.60 1.05 0.28
C ARG A 154 17.55 0.16 -0.38
N ILE A 155 17.82 -1.14 -0.46
CA ILE A 155 16.82 -2.12 -0.91
C ILE A 155 15.75 -2.27 0.19
N PRO A 156 14.46 -2.34 -0.16
CA PRO A 156 13.37 -2.59 0.78
C PRO A 156 13.60 -3.87 1.57
N LYS A 157 13.56 -3.82 2.91
CA LYS A 157 13.79 -5.02 3.73
C LYS A 157 12.62 -6.01 3.64
N VAL A 158 11.40 -5.49 3.53
CA VAL A 158 10.17 -6.29 3.49
C VAL A 158 9.27 -5.80 2.37
N ILE A 159 8.76 -6.74 1.58
CA ILE A 159 7.79 -6.49 0.52
C ILE A 159 6.55 -7.31 0.82
N ILE A 160 5.39 -6.65 0.86
CA ILE A 160 4.09 -7.27 1.15
C ILE A 160 3.17 -7.12 -0.05
N THR A 161 2.56 -8.21 -0.49
CA THR A 161 1.81 -8.26 -1.75
C THR A 161 0.67 -9.28 -1.74
N ASP A 162 -0.11 -9.30 -2.80
CA ASP A 162 -1.14 -10.29 -3.09
C ASP A 162 -0.59 -11.70 -3.31
N ASN A 163 -1.47 -12.69 -3.19
CA ASN A 163 -1.16 -14.10 -3.40
C ASN A 163 -1.05 -14.46 -4.90
N GLU A 164 -0.10 -13.84 -5.59
CA GLU A 164 0.18 -14.05 -7.00
C GLU A 164 1.57 -14.73 -7.18
N PRO A 165 1.64 -15.98 -7.67
CA PRO A 165 2.90 -16.70 -7.85
C PRO A 165 3.94 -15.94 -8.69
N ALA A 166 3.49 -15.25 -9.74
CA ALA A 166 4.36 -14.49 -10.64
C ALA A 166 5.04 -13.30 -9.93
N LEU A 167 4.33 -12.62 -9.01
CA LEU A 167 4.89 -11.54 -8.19
C LEU A 167 5.97 -12.08 -7.24
N LYS A 168 5.68 -13.20 -6.56
CA LYS A 168 6.63 -13.83 -5.65
C LYS A 168 7.93 -14.18 -6.35
N LEU A 169 7.85 -14.89 -7.48
CA LEU A 169 9.04 -15.30 -8.24
C LEU A 169 9.86 -14.09 -8.67
N SER A 170 9.19 -13.03 -9.13
CA SER A 170 9.88 -11.82 -9.58
C SER A 170 10.58 -11.08 -8.45
N ILE A 171 9.98 -11.03 -7.26
CA ILE A 171 10.61 -10.45 -6.07
C ILE A 171 11.80 -11.29 -5.61
N GLU A 172 11.69 -12.61 -5.56
CA GLU A 172 12.80 -13.50 -5.17
C GLU A 172 13.99 -13.39 -6.13
N LEU A 173 13.75 -13.10 -7.41
CA LEU A 173 14.80 -12.90 -8.42
C LEU A 173 15.47 -11.53 -8.32
N VAL A 174 14.71 -10.44 -8.21
CA VAL A 174 15.24 -9.07 -8.25
C VAL A 174 15.71 -8.60 -6.88
N PHE A 175 15.01 -9.01 -5.81
CA PHE A 175 15.29 -8.60 -4.44
C PHE A 175 15.54 -9.81 -3.52
N PRO A 176 16.62 -10.60 -3.76
CA PRO A 176 16.86 -11.84 -3.03
C PRO A 176 17.13 -11.64 -1.53
N SER A 177 17.57 -10.45 -1.13
CA SER A 177 17.77 -10.08 0.29
C SER A 177 16.50 -9.61 0.99
N SER A 178 15.43 -9.35 0.23
CA SER A 178 14.18 -8.82 0.76
C SER A 178 13.27 -9.96 1.23
N ILE A 179 12.51 -9.65 2.27
CA ILE A 179 11.60 -10.62 2.88
C ILE A 179 10.23 -10.43 2.27
N TYR A 180 9.73 -11.48 1.64
CA TYR A 180 8.43 -11.51 1.03
C TYR A 180 7.35 -11.93 2.04
N ASN A 181 6.23 -11.22 2.08
CA ASN A 181 5.02 -11.62 2.81
C ASN A 181 3.76 -11.41 1.96
N TYR A 182 2.70 -12.16 2.26
CA TYR A 182 1.38 -11.92 1.68
C TYR A 182 0.55 -11.02 2.59
N PHE A 183 -0.38 -10.25 1.99
CA PHE A 183 -1.47 -9.68 2.79
C PHE A 183 -2.33 -10.80 3.37
N THR A 184 -2.36 -10.87 4.70
CA THR A 184 -3.12 -11.87 5.44
C THR A 184 -4.62 -11.84 5.08
N TRP A 185 -5.15 -10.66 4.78
CA TRP A 185 -6.53 -10.46 4.33
C TRP A 185 -6.84 -11.17 3.00
N ASN A 186 -5.92 -11.11 2.03
CA ASN A 186 -6.15 -11.71 0.72
C ASN A 186 -6.12 -13.23 0.81
N ILE A 187 -5.27 -13.81 1.66
CA ILE A 187 -5.32 -15.24 1.97
C ILE A 187 -6.68 -15.63 2.58
N SER A 188 -7.20 -14.84 3.51
CA SER A 188 -8.53 -15.10 4.10
C SER A 188 -9.65 -14.98 3.06
N LYS A 189 -9.58 -14.03 2.12
CA LYS A 189 -10.51 -13.95 0.97
C LYS A 189 -10.41 -15.19 0.09
N THR A 190 -9.21 -15.64 -0.23
CA THR A 190 -9.00 -16.85 -1.06
C THR A 190 -9.54 -18.10 -0.35
N LEU A 191 -9.36 -18.19 0.97
CA LEU A 191 -9.97 -19.24 1.80
C LEU A 191 -11.49 -19.19 1.70
N ILE A 192 -12.11 -18.02 1.93
CA ILE A 192 -13.56 -17.86 1.81
C ILE A 192 -14.04 -18.35 0.45
N LYS A 193 -13.44 -17.87 -0.64
CA LYS A 193 -13.81 -18.22 -2.02
C LYS A 193 -13.73 -19.72 -2.31
N ASN A 194 -12.73 -20.42 -1.78
CA ASN A 194 -12.47 -21.83 -2.11
C ASN A 194 -13.11 -22.81 -1.12
N CYS A 195 -13.30 -22.40 0.14
CA CYS A 195 -13.79 -23.27 1.20
C CYS A 195 -15.27 -23.09 1.51
N CYS A 196 -15.86 -21.88 1.41
CA CYS A 196 -17.21 -21.61 1.92
C CYS A 196 -18.30 -22.54 1.36
N LYS A 197 -18.15 -22.95 0.09
CA LYS A 197 -19.10 -23.82 -0.62
C LYS A 197 -19.25 -25.23 -0.02
N TRP A 198 -18.35 -25.62 0.87
CA TRP A 198 -18.37 -26.95 1.50
C TRP A 198 -19.07 -26.94 2.86
N PHE A 199 -19.25 -25.77 3.49
CA PHE A 199 -19.76 -25.64 4.85
C PHE A 199 -21.23 -25.21 4.87
N GLN A 200 -21.95 -25.64 5.91
CA GLN A 200 -23.22 -25.02 6.30
C GLN A 200 -22.95 -23.68 7.01
N GLU A 201 -23.96 -22.83 7.15
CA GLU A 201 -23.79 -21.44 7.63
C GLU A 201 -23.20 -21.37 9.06
N ASP A 202 -23.72 -22.15 10.00
CA ASP A 202 -23.24 -22.19 11.38
C ASP A 202 -21.80 -22.74 11.49
N ASP A 203 -21.52 -23.86 10.80
CA ASP A 203 -20.19 -24.48 10.76
C ASP A 203 -19.17 -23.55 10.12
N TRP A 204 -19.58 -22.76 9.13
CA TRP A 204 -18.73 -21.79 8.46
C TRP A 204 -18.32 -20.63 9.36
N GLU A 205 -19.24 -20.10 10.18
CA GLU A 205 -18.92 -19.03 11.13
C GLU A 205 -17.91 -19.49 12.18
N ASP A 206 -18.10 -20.69 12.72
CA ASP A 206 -17.15 -21.28 13.67
C ASP A 206 -15.80 -21.60 13.01
N TYR A 207 -15.80 -22.10 11.78
CA TYR A 207 -14.59 -22.32 10.99
C TYR A 207 -13.80 -21.02 10.75
N LYS A 208 -14.48 -19.92 10.38
CA LYS A 208 -13.86 -18.60 10.20
C LYS A 208 -13.22 -18.08 11.49
N LYS A 209 -13.87 -18.29 12.64
CA LYS A 209 -13.30 -17.92 13.95
C LYS A 209 -12.02 -18.70 14.24
N SER A 210 -12.04 -20.02 14.04
CA SER A 210 -10.83 -20.85 14.19
C SER A 210 -9.73 -20.45 13.21
N TRP A 211 -10.07 -20.07 11.98
CA TRP A 211 -9.11 -19.61 11.00
C TRP A 211 -8.45 -18.30 11.44
N SER A 212 -9.23 -17.35 11.95
CA SER A 212 -8.72 -16.10 12.50
C SER A 212 -7.75 -16.33 13.67
N LEU A 213 -8.04 -17.30 14.55
CA LEU A 213 -7.15 -17.70 15.64
C LEU A 213 -5.83 -18.33 15.13
N LEU A 214 -5.92 -19.21 14.13
CA LEU A 214 -4.74 -19.80 13.49
C LEU A 214 -3.86 -18.70 12.86
N VAL A 215 -4.48 -17.78 12.12
CA VAL A 215 -3.81 -16.66 11.48
C VAL A 215 -3.11 -15.73 12.48
N SER A 216 -3.75 -15.47 13.62
CA SER A 216 -3.27 -14.57 14.67
C SER A 216 -2.37 -15.22 15.73
N SER A 217 -2.07 -16.51 15.58
CA SER A 217 -1.25 -17.29 16.51
C SER A 217 0.11 -16.64 16.77
N LYS A 218 0.49 -16.56 18.03
CA LYS A 218 1.67 -15.83 18.50
C LYS A 218 2.86 -16.75 18.74
N SER A 219 2.70 -18.04 18.96
CA SER A 219 3.80 -19.01 19.13
C SER A 219 3.66 -20.19 18.16
N ALA A 220 4.74 -20.97 18.02
CA ALA A 220 4.70 -22.21 17.25
C ALA A 220 3.69 -23.20 17.87
N GLU A 221 3.70 -23.33 19.20
CA GLU A 221 2.76 -24.17 19.94
C GLU A 221 1.29 -23.74 19.76
N GLU A 222 1.00 -22.44 19.85
CA GLU A 222 -0.35 -21.92 19.61
C GLU A 222 -0.78 -22.16 18.17
N TYR A 223 0.15 -22.02 17.22
CA TYR A 223 -0.10 -22.33 15.82
C TYR A 223 -0.42 -23.82 15.61
N ASP A 224 0.38 -24.73 16.16
CA ASP A 224 0.18 -26.17 16.00
C ASP A 224 -1.16 -26.62 16.63
N ASN A 225 -1.47 -26.13 17.83
CA ASN A 225 -2.76 -26.37 18.50
C ASN A 225 -3.96 -25.84 17.70
N ASN A 226 -3.84 -24.64 17.13
CA ASN A 226 -4.92 -24.07 16.31
C ASN A 226 -5.02 -24.74 14.94
N LEU A 227 -3.91 -25.25 14.40
CA LEU A 227 -3.88 -25.96 13.12
C LEU A 227 -4.57 -27.30 13.27
N GLU A 228 -4.32 -28.02 14.36
CA GLU A 228 -4.99 -29.27 14.68
C GLU A 228 -6.52 -29.08 14.72
N LYS A 229 -7.01 -28.02 15.38
CA LYS A 229 -8.44 -27.67 15.40
C LYS A 229 -8.99 -27.42 14.00
N ILE A 230 -8.24 -26.72 13.14
CA ILE A 230 -8.67 -26.45 11.76
C ILE A 230 -8.70 -27.71 10.91
N ILE A 231 -7.70 -28.58 11.06
CA ILE A 231 -7.64 -29.87 10.36
C ILE A 231 -8.81 -30.74 10.81
N ASP A 232 -9.06 -30.83 12.12
CA ASP A 232 -10.15 -31.60 12.70
C ASP A 232 -11.51 -31.15 12.17
N LYS A 233 -11.79 -29.84 12.22
CA LYS A 233 -13.00 -29.24 11.62
C LYS A 233 -13.09 -29.38 10.11
N SER A 234 -11.97 -29.64 9.42
CA SER A 234 -11.95 -29.83 7.97
C SER A 234 -12.10 -31.29 7.55
N LYS A 235 -12.06 -32.26 8.48
CA LYS A 235 -12.16 -33.70 8.17
C LYS A 235 -13.49 -34.04 7.49
N ASP A 236 -14.56 -33.43 7.96
CA ASP A 236 -15.92 -33.62 7.41
C ASP A 236 -16.11 -32.95 6.04
N TYR A 237 -15.16 -32.09 5.64
CA TYR A 237 -15.21 -31.30 4.40
C TYR A 237 -13.95 -31.53 3.55
N LEU A 238 -13.87 -32.70 2.90
CA LEU A 238 -12.72 -33.14 2.10
C LEU A 238 -12.20 -32.08 1.12
N GLY A 239 -13.08 -31.29 0.50
CA GLY A 239 -12.71 -30.21 -0.41
C GLY A 239 -11.95 -29.07 0.26
N SER A 240 -12.34 -28.68 1.48
CA SER A 240 -11.64 -27.69 2.30
C SER A 240 -10.29 -28.24 2.76
N CYS A 241 -10.29 -29.47 3.28
CA CYS A 241 -9.10 -30.15 3.78
C CYS A 241 -8.00 -30.28 2.71
N ALA A 242 -8.40 -30.68 1.50
CA ALA A 242 -7.50 -30.77 0.35
C ALA A 242 -6.92 -29.41 -0.05
N TYR A 243 -7.74 -28.36 -0.05
CA TYR A 243 -7.30 -27.00 -0.39
C TYR A 243 -6.31 -26.44 0.63
N ILE A 244 -6.59 -26.58 1.93
CA ILE A 244 -5.68 -26.11 2.99
C ILE A 244 -4.32 -26.81 2.87
N SER A 245 -4.36 -28.14 2.77
CA SER A 245 -3.15 -28.97 2.76
C SER A 245 -2.28 -28.74 1.54
N LYS A 246 -2.88 -28.61 0.34
CA LYS A 246 -2.13 -28.48 -0.91
C LYS A 246 -1.81 -27.03 -1.29
N SER A 247 -2.68 -26.08 -0.97
CA SER A 247 -2.60 -24.72 -1.49
C SER A 247 -2.21 -23.67 -0.46
N LEU A 248 -2.46 -23.90 0.85
CA LEU A 248 -2.18 -22.89 1.89
C LEU A 248 -0.98 -23.26 2.76
N LEU A 249 -0.94 -24.47 3.31
CA LEU A 249 0.12 -24.89 4.24
C LEU A 249 1.54 -24.82 3.66
N PRO A 250 1.80 -25.09 2.36
CA PRO A 250 3.14 -24.90 1.78
C PRO A 250 3.65 -23.47 1.88
N PHE A 251 2.74 -22.49 1.93
CA PHE A 251 3.04 -21.06 1.97
C PHE A 251 2.92 -20.45 3.37
N LYS A 252 2.72 -21.28 4.41
CA LYS A 252 2.45 -20.85 5.80
C LYS A 252 3.43 -19.78 6.33
N LYS A 253 4.70 -19.88 5.96
CA LYS A 253 5.76 -18.95 6.40
C LYS A 253 5.56 -17.50 5.96
N PHE A 254 4.73 -17.24 4.94
CA PHE A 254 4.58 -15.93 4.31
C PHE A 254 3.36 -15.13 4.79
N PHE A 255 2.43 -15.72 5.56
CA PHE A 255 1.19 -15.02 5.93
C PHE A 255 0.73 -15.24 7.37
N PHE A 256 1.22 -16.26 8.06
CA PHE A 256 0.91 -16.47 9.47
C PHE A 256 1.68 -15.48 10.35
N THR A 257 0.96 -14.89 11.30
CA THR A 257 1.48 -13.84 12.20
C THR A 257 2.77 -14.25 12.90
N PHE A 258 2.87 -15.51 13.33
CA PHE A 258 4.07 -16.03 13.99
C PHE A 258 5.35 -15.91 13.15
N TRP A 259 5.28 -16.17 11.84
CA TRP A 259 6.42 -16.04 10.94
C TRP A 259 6.53 -14.62 10.36
N GLY A 260 5.41 -14.02 9.93
CA GLY A 260 5.38 -12.68 9.32
C GLY A 260 5.83 -11.55 10.26
N ARG A 261 5.64 -11.70 11.58
CA ARG A 261 6.09 -10.71 12.59
C ARG A 261 7.56 -10.82 13.00
N LYS A 262 8.32 -11.77 12.43
CA LYS A 262 9.77 -11.82 12.66
C LYS A 262 10.52 -10.69 11.95
N HIS A 263 9.85 -10.00 11.05
CA HIS A 263 10.43 -8.97 10.21
C HIS A 263 9.62 -7.67 10.27
N PRO A 264 10.26 -6.52 9.99
CA PRO A 264 9.61 -5.22 10.04
C PRO A 264 8.43 -5.18 9.06
N HIS A 265 7.23 -4.99 9.55
CA HIS A 265 6.02 -4.87 8.73
C HIS A 265 5.24 -3.59 9.03
N LEU A 266 5.58 -2.86 10.10
CA LEU A 266 5.01 -1.56 10.48
C LEU A 266 3.48 -1.53 10.56
N GLY A 267 2.87 -2.68 10.86
CA GLY A 267 1.42 -2.86 10.94
C GLY A 267 0.73 -3.14 9.60
N ASN A 268 1.48 -3.34 8.51
CA ASN A 268 0.95 -3.53 7.16
C ASN A 268 0.63 -5.00 6.80
N LEU A 269 0.15 -5.81 7.76
CA LEU A 269 -0.27 -7.19 7.47
C LEU A 269 -1.60 -7.27 6.69
N ALA A 270 -2.35 -6.16 6.65
CA ALA A 270 -3.58 -6.02 5.87
C ALA A 270 -3.36 -5.10 4.67
N SER A 271 -4.15 -5.29 3.61
CA SER A 271 -4.15 -4.47 2.39
C SER A 271 -4.72 -3.07 2.60
N SER A 272 -5.21 -2.71 3.80
CA SER A 272 -5.95 -1.46 4.06
C SER A 272 -5.20 -0.20 3.64
N HIS A 273 -3.88 -0.13 3.87
CA HIS A 273 -3.07 1.01 3.45
C HIS A 273 -3.03 1.14 1.92
N VAL A 274 -2.87 0.03 1.19
CA VAL A 274 -2.85 0.05 -0.27
C VAL A 274 -4.25 0.30 -0.84
N GLU A 275 -5.28 -0.32 -0.27
CA GLU A 275 -6.67 -0.07 -0.62
C GLU A 275 -7.07 1.40 -0.39
N SER A 276 -6.56 2.02 0.68
CA SER A 276 -6.77 3.46 0.93
C SER A 276 -6.11 4.34 -0.12
N ALA A 277 -4.90 3.97 -0.57
CA ALA A 277 -4.19 4.70 -1.61
C ALA A 277 -4.89 4.55 -2.98
N HIS A 278 -5.37 3.33 -3.27
CA HIS A 278 -6.22 3.05 -4.43
C HIS A 278 -7.50 3.88 -4.40
N TYR A 279 -8.19 3.91 -3.26
CA TYR A 279 -9.40 4.70 -3.09
C TYR A 279 -9.13 6.19 -3.31
N TYR A 280 -8.07 6.72 -2.70
CA TYR A 280 -7.66 8.10 -2.86
C TYR A 280 -7.46 8.47 -4.32
N ILE A 281 -6.70 7.68 -5.07
CA ILE A 281 -6.47 7.92 -6.50
C ILE A 281 -7.78 7.81 -7.29
N LYS A 282 -8.64 6.82 -6.99
CA LYS A 282 -9.93 6.63 -7.67
C LYS A 282 -10.86 7.83 -7.52
N LEU A 283 -10.82 8.56 -6.40
CA LEU A 283 -11.62 9.79 -6.20
C LEU A 283 -11.34 10.85 -7.27
N PHE A 284 -10.08 11.00 -7.69
CA PHE A 284 -9.70 11.99 -8.69
C PHE A 284 -10.01 11.55 -10.12
N ILE A 285 -10.07 10.25 -10.35
CA ILE A 285 -10.18 9.67 -11.68
C ILE A 285 -11.64 9.65 -12.20
N ASN A 286 -12.63 9.61 -11.30
CA ASN A 286 -14.08 9.80 -11.54
C ASN A 286 -14.60 9.39 -12.95
N ASN A 287 -14.99 8.12 -13.12
CA ASN A 287 -15.43 7.40 -14.34
C ASN A 287 -14.35 6.65 -15.14
N SER A 288 -14.62 5.37 -15.38
CA SER A 288 -13.82 4.35 -16.07
C SER A 288 -13.75 4.47 -17.61
N ASN A 289 -14.50 5.41 -18.20
CA ASN A 289 -14.56 5.59 -19.66
C ASN A 289 -13.72 6.78 -20.17
N ARG A 290 -12.83 7.33 -19.34
CA ARG A 290 -12.01 8.50 -19.71
C ARG A 290 -10.76 8.11 -20.49
N GLU A 291 -10.28 9.04 -21.32
CA GLU A 291 -8.98 8.91 -21.99
C GLU A 291 -7.83 8.96 -20.95
N LEU A 292 -6.75 8.22 -21.24
CA LEU A 292 -5.58 8.08 -20.38
C LEU A 292 -4.94 9.44 -20.01
N SER A 293 -4.97 10.39 -20.94
CA SER A 293 -4.52 11.78 -20.77
C SER A 293 -5.22 12.52 -19.62
N THR A 294 -6.56 12.49 -19.65
CA THR A 294 -7.41 13.16 -18.65
C THR A 294 -7.19 12.53 -17.29
N VAL A 295 -7.03 11.20 -17.27
CA VAL A 295 -6.80 10.46 -16.04
C VAL A 295 -5.43 10.82 -15.48
N PHE A 296 -4.39 10.90 -16.32
CA PHE A 296 -3.08 11.30 -15.85
C PHE A 296 -3.07 12.70 -15.24
N GLN A 297 -3.83 13.68 -15.79
CA GLN A 297 -3.94 15.01 -15.18
C GLN A 297 -4.66 14.99 -13.83
N SER A 298 -5.78 14.26 -13.73
CA SER A 298 -6.46 14.00 -12.45
C SER A 298 -5.52 13.35 -11.43
N PHE A 299 -4.80 12.33 -11.89
CA PHE A 299 -3.88 11.54 -11.10
C PHE A 299 -2.69 12.37 -10.61
N LYS A 300 -2.09 13.18 -11.47
CA LYS A 300 -1.05 14.14 -11.10
C LYS A 300 -1.55 15.09 -10.01
N THR A 301 -2.74 15.65 -10.19
CA THR A 301 -3.33 16.56 -9.19
C THR A 301 -3.50 15.86 -7.84
N ALA A 302 -3.92 14.58 -7.86
CA ALA A 302 -3.99 13.75 -6.66
C ALA A 302 -2.62 13.60 -6.01
N ILE A 303 -1.58 13.26 -6.78
CA ILE A 303 -0.21 13.12 -6.30
C ILE A 303 0.33 14.42 -5.69
N ASP A 304 0.13 15.56 -6.37
CA ASP A 304 0.60 16.88 -5.88
C ASP A 304 -0.07 17.26 -4.55
N ILE A 305 -1.38 17.02 -4.41
CA ILE A 305 -2.12 17.25 -3.16
C ILE A 305 -1.63 16.29 -2.07
N HIS A 306 -1.43 15.03 -2.43
CA HIS A 306 -0.96 14.02 -1.48
C HIS A 306 0.43 14.35 -0.93
N LEU A 307 1.37 14.73 -1.80
CA LEU A 307 2.70 15.19 -1.40
C LEU A 307 2.65 16.38 -0.44
N LYS A 308 1.80 17.37 -0.73
CA LYS A 308 1.61 18.52 0.17
C LYS A 308 1.10 18.10 1.55
N ASN A 309 0.14 17.17 1.61
CA ASN A 309 -0.40 16.66 2.87
C ASN A 309 0.64 15.86 3.68
N ILE A 310 1.47 15.08 3.00
CA ILE A 310 2.59 14.36 3.62
C ILE A 310 3.60 15.34 4.20
N HIS A 311 4.07 16.30 3.40
CA HIS A 311 5.00 17.33 3.88
C HIS A 311 4.42 18.16 5.03
N HIS A 312 3.13 18.51 4.97
CA HIS A 312 2.46 19.21 6.06
C HIS A 312 2.45 18.37 7.34
N THR A 313 2.14 17.08 7.24
CA THR A 313 2.07 16.18 8.40
C THR A 313 3.45 15.95 8.99
N MET A 314 4.47 15.69 8.17
CA MET A 314 5.85 15.55 8.62
C MET A 314 6.40 16.87 9.22
N GLY A 315 6.07 18.01 8.62
CA GLY A 315 6.44 19.32 9.16
C GLY A 315 5.78 19.58 10.52
N LYS A 316 4.49 19.27 10.64
CA LYS A 316 3.76 19.35 11.92
C LYS A 316 4.38 18.43 12.96
N ASP A 317 4.75 17.21 12.58
CA ASP A 317 5.37 16.22 13.48
C ASP A 317 6.75 16.69 14.00
N ARG A 318 7.55 17.35 13.14
CA ARG A 318 8.85 17.92 13.51
C ARG A 318 8.76 19.15 14.40
N VAL A 319 7.74 19.98 14.23
CA VAL A 319 7.62 21.29 14.90
C VAL A 319 6.72 21.24 16.14
N CYS A 320 5.64 20.47 16.12
CA CYS A 320 4.74 20.33 17.27
C CYS A 320 5.36 19.40 18.30
N LYS A 321 5.87 19.97 19.40
CA LYS A 321 6.28 19.18 20.55
C LYS A 321 5.04 18.68 21.28
N LEU A 322 5.00 17.39 21.63
CA LEU A 322 4.10 16.93 22.68
C LEU A 322 4.46 17.69 23.95
N THR A 323 3.58 18.58 24.42
CA THR A 323 3.82 19.37 25.63
C THR A 323 3.83 18.51 26.88
N ASP A 324 3.05 17.43 26.86
CA ASP A 324 2.76 16.60 28.03
C ASP A 324 3.47 15.24 27.99
N ALA A 325 4.53 15.11 27.18
CA ALA A 325 5.29 13.86 27.12
C ALA A 325 5.92 13.52 28.48
N SER A 326 5.77 12.27 28.90
CA SER A 326 6.32 11.78 30.17
C SER A 326 7.85 11.96 30.20
N PRO A 327 8.47 12.22 31.37
CA PRO A 327 9.90 12.52 31.48
C PRO A 327 10.84 11.57 30.71
N PRO A 328 10.63 10.24 30.70
CA PRO A 328 11.51 9.32 29.98
C PRO A 328 11.51 9.49 28.46
N PHE A 329 10.46 10.07 27.88
CA PHE A 329 10.27 10.22 26.43
C PHE A 329 10.56 11.63 25.92
N LYS A 330 10.91 12.59 26.80
CA LYS A 330 11.21 13.97 26.37
C LYS A 330 12.40 14.05 25.40
N LYS A 331 13.38 13.15 25.54
CA LYS A 331 14.54 13.06 24.62
C LYS A 331 14.17 12.55 23.22
N LEU A 332 13.01 11.92 23.07
CA LEU A 332 12.51 11.40 21.80
C LEU A 332 11.80 12.46 20.95
N LEU A 333 11.45 13.59 21.55
CA LEU A 333 10.77 14.69 20.86
C LEU A 333 11.66 15.20 19.71
N CYS A 334 11.05 15.35 18.53
CA CYS A 334 11.70 15.78 17.29
C CYS A 334 12.75 14.80 16.72
N THR A 335 13.01 13.66 17.34
CA THR A 335 13.92 12.62 16.81
C THR A 335 13.19 11.42 16.23
N ILE A 336 12.01 11.11 16.76
CA ILE A 336 11.09 10.08 16.25
C ILE A 336 9.69 10.67 16.08
N SER A 337 8.83 9.97 15.35
CA SER A 337 7.48 10.45 15.09
C SER A 337 6.63 10.55 16.34
N ILE A 338 5.74 11.54 16.39
CA ILE A 338 4.75 11.70 17.47
C ILE A 338 3.87 10.46 17.59
N LYS A 339 3.58 9.80 16.46
CA LYS A 339 2.81 8.55 16.42
C LYS A 339 3.45 7.48 17.30
N GLU A 340 4.76 7.27 17.17
CA GLU A 340 5.47 6.27 17.96
C GLU A 340 5.60 6.66 19.44
N ILE A 341 5.80 7.96 19.73
CA ILE A 341 5.80 8.48 21.11
C ILE A 341 4.47 8.16 21.80
N LYS A 342 3.33 8.39 21.12
CA LYS A 342 2.03 8.06 21.71
C LYS A 342 1.86 6.56 22.00
N ILE A 343 2.35 5.71 21.10
CA ILE A 343 2.29 4.25 21.27
C ILE A 343 3.13 3.79 22.47
N ILE A 344 4.31 4.40 22.67
CA ILE A 344 5.19 4.03 23.79
C ILE A 344 4.64 4.54 25.12
N GLU A 345 4.06 5.74 25.14
CA GLU A 345 3.41 6.30 26.33
C GLU A 345 2.22 5.48 26.80
N GLU A 346 1.35 5.05 25.88
CA GLU A 346 0.22 4.18 26.22
C GLU A 346 0.69 2.87 26.87
N LYS A 347 1.81 2.31 26.39
CA LYS A 347 2.41 1.09 26.95
C LYS A 347 3.07 1.31 28.29
N PHE A 348 3.71 2.46 28.48
CA PHE A 348 4.32 2.84 29.75
C PHE A 348 3.26 3.05 30.83
N GLN A 349 2.13 3.67 30.49
CA GLN A 349 0.99 3.76 31.40
C GLN A 349 0.46 2.37 31.78
N LYS A 350 0.32 1.45 30.81
CA LYS A 350 -0.10 0.06 31.08
C LYS A 350 0.86 -0.69 32.00
N LEU A 351 2.16 -0.49 31.88
CA LEU A 351 3.16 -1.06 32.80
C LEU A 351 2.95 -0.61 34.25
N ASN A 352 2.75 0.70 34.46
CA ASN A 352 2.55 1.25 35.79
C ASN A 352 1.29 0.70 36.48
N HIS A 353 0.30 0.25 35.70
CA HIS A 353 -0.93 -0.35 36.22
C HIS A 353 -0.87 -1.89 36.36
N GLN A 354 -0.01 -2.59 35.61
CA GLN A 354 0.10 -4.06 35.63
C GLN A 354 1.57 -4.52 35.48
N PRO A 355 2.33 -4.65 36.59
CA PRO A 355 3.76 -4.99 36.55
C PRO A 355 4.06 -6.46 36.20
N ASN A 356 3.06 -7.36 36.19
CA ASN A 356 3.26 -8.77 35.85
C ASN A 356 3.05 -9.02 34.36
N LEU A 357 4.07 -8.78 33.53
CA LEU A 357 4.05 -9.12 32.12
C LEU A 357 4.99 -10.30 31.83
N HIS A 358 4.45 -11.36 31.22
CA HIS A 358 5.16 -12.57 30.73
C HIS A 358 6.43 -12.28 29.93
N GLN A 359 7.32 -13.28 29.81
CA GLN A 359 8.58 -13.25 29.04
C GLN A 359 8.49 -12.49 27.70
N CYS A 360 9.40 -11.51 27.50
CA CYS A 360 9.41 -10.63 26.35
C CYS A 360 9.57 -11.40 25.03
N SER A 361 8.61 -11.23 24.11
CA SER A 361 8.62 -11.94 22.83
C SER A 361 9.40 -11.22 21.71
N LYS A 362 9.92 -10.00 21.94
CA LYS A 362 10.57 -9.11 20.93
C LYS A 362 9.78 -8.83 19.65
N LYS A 363 8.56 -9.35 19.52
CA LYS A 363 7.71 -9.26 18.31
C LYS A 363 7.34 -7.84 17.94
N LEU A 364 7.18 -6.97 18.94
CA LEU A 364 6.83 -5.59 18.71
C LEU A 364 8.01 -4.81 18.13
N MET A 365 9.21 -4.99 18.69
CA MET A 365 10.43 -4.42 18.15
C MET A 365 10.65 -4.91 16.72
N ASN A 366 10.66 -6.23 16.52
CA ASN A 366 10.87 -6.82 15.20
C ASN A 366 9.84 -6.38 14.16
N GLY A 367 8.58 -6.22 14.57
CA GLY A 367 7.48 -5.94 13.66
C GLY A 367 7.20 -4.46 13.41
N MET A 368 7.11 -3.67 14.48
CA MET A 368 6.76 -2.25 14.47
C MET A 368 7.96 -1.34 14.61
N GLY A 369 9.12 -1.85 15.06
CA GLY A 369 10.28 -1.02 15.36
C GLY A 369 10.17 -0.22 16.65
N ILE A 370 9.27 -0.63 17.55
CA ILE A 370 8.97 0.08 18.80
C ILE A 370 9.29 -0.85 19.97
N PRO A 371 9.99 -0.37 21.01
CA PRO A 371 10.22 -1.14 22.23
C PRO A 371 8.92 -1.65 22.85
N SER A 372 8.94 -2.91 23.26
CA SER A 372 7.90 -3.53 24.08
C SER A 372 7.97 -3.04 25.52
N SER A 373 6.90 -3.27 26.29
CA SER A 373 6.84 -2.91 27.71
C SER A 373 8.07 -3.39 28.51
N HIS A 374 8.51 -4.64 28.31
CA HIS A 374 9.73 -5.15 28.95
C HIS A 374 11.01 -4.47 28.52
N GLU A 375 11.13 -4.12 27.23
CA GLU A 375 12.29 -3.42 26.70
C GLU A 375 12.35 -2.00 27.25
N ILE A 376 11.19 -1.33 27.36
CA ILE A 376 11.05 -0.02 28.01
C ILE A 376 11.55 -0.11 29.45
N GLU A 377 11.01 -1.03 30.25
CA GLU A 377 11.41 -1.21 31.65
C GLU A 377 12.91 -1.50 31.78
N ASN A 378 13.45 -2.40 30.96
CA ASN A 378 14.87 -2.72 30.95
C ASN A 378 15.75 -1.53 30.54
N LEU A 379 15.35 -0.77 29.52
CA LEU A 379 16.08 0.44 29.07
C LEU A 379 16.07 1.52 30.16
N LEU A 380 14.95 1.71 30.84
CA LEU A 380 14.86 2.65 31.95
C LEU A 380 15.69 2.21 33.15
N ASN A 381 15.72 0.92 33.48
CA ASN A 381 16.53 0.39 34.57
C ASN A 381 18.03 0.40 34.28
N THR A 382 18.43 0.22 33.01
CA THR A 382 19.85 0.13 32.61
C THR A 382 20.45 1.46 32.17
N LYS A 383 19.74 2.24 31.35
CA LYS A 383 20.21 3.51 30.78
C LYS A 383 19.61 4.75 31.47
N GLY A 384 18.47 4.61 32.15
CA GLY A 384 17.74 5.74 32.75
C GLY A 384 17.00 6.63 31.74
N TYR A 385 17.07 6.35 30.44
CA TYR A 385 16.36 7.05 29.38
C TYR A 385 16.16 6.14 28.16
N ILE A 386 15.32 6.57 27.23
CA ILE A 386 15.11 5.92 25.93
C ILE A 386 15.51 6.88 24.83
N GLY A 387 16.35 6.43 23.91
CA GLY A 387 16.87 7.20 22.78
C GLY A 387 16.25 6.78 21.44
N SER A 388 16.47 7.58 20.40
CA SER A 388 15.99 7.27 19.05
C SER A 388 16.63 6.01 18.47
N GLU A 389 17.83 5.64 18.95
CA GLU A 389 18.56 4.43 18.60
C GLU A 389 17.87 3.14 19.07
N ASP A 390 16.94 3.25 20.03
CA ASP A 390 16.16 2.12 20.52
C ASP A 390 14.94 1.83 19.63
N PHE A 391 14.75 2.57 18.53
CA PHE A 391 13.66 2.39 17.56
C PHE A 391 14.21 1.96 16.20
N HIS A 392 13.33 1.45 15.32
CA HIS A 392 13.71 1.32 13.92
C HIS A 392 14.03 2.70 13.32
N PRO A 393 15.01 2.78 12.41
CA PRO A 393 15.37 4.04 11.77
C PRO A 393 14.16 4.65 11.05
N GLN A 394 13.90 5.92 11.35
CA GLN A 394 12.87 6.77 10.73
C GLN A 394 13.46 7.82 9.79
#